data_AF-A0A2S6QGA1-F1
#
_entry.id   AF-A0A2S6QGA1-F1
#
_cell.length_a   1.000
_cell.length_b   1.000
_cell.length_c   1.000
_cell.angle_alpha   90.00
_cell.angle_beta   90.00
_cell.angle_gamma   90.00
#
_symmetry.space_group_name_H-M   'P 1'
#
loop_
_entity.id
_entity.type
_entity.pdbx_description
1 polymer ?
#
loop_
_entity_poly.entity_id
_entity_poly.type
_entity_poly.pdbx_seq_one_letter_code
_entity_poly.pdbx_strand_id
1 'polypeptide(L)'
;MRKLTITLCLSFAVLLGSVGVSMSADFRNCEQEYKKKNYNAAARLCLPFAEQGNATAQKNLGFMYHNGDGVSQDYKTAMKWFRLAAKQGHATAQYNLGLMYRNGRGVPQDNKTAVKWWKLAAEQGVAVAQYNLGTMYANGDSVSQDYKTAMKWYRLAAKHGYASAQNNLGQMYRRGDGVIQDYMTAMKWYRLAAEQGNASAQNNLGAMYNNGNGVPQDYVYAHMWYNIAASSGKSKNASNNRDIIEKKMSSSQIETAQNLARKCVRKKYKGC
;
A
#
# COMPACT_ATOMS: atom_id res chain seq x y z
N MET A 1 79.14 7.19 34.69
CA MET A 1 79.35 6.43 33.45
C MET A 1 78.06 5.71 33.07
N ARG A 2 77.50 6.01 31.88
CA ARG A 2 76.57 5.20 31.02
C ARG A 2 75.23 4.73 31.65
N LYS A 3 74.08 4.72 30.98
CA LYS A 3 73.55 5.18 29.67
C LYS A 3 72.02 5.07 29.79
N LEU A 4 71.29 5.96 29.11
CA LEU A 4 69.86 5.87 28.81
C LEU A 4 69.45 4.48 28.27
N THR A 5 68.25 4.03 28.62
CA THR A 5 67.34 3.37 27.67
C THR A 5 65.89 3.69 28.04
N ILE A 6 65.28 4.53 27.20
CA ILE A 6 63.85 4.79 27.09
C ILE A 6 63.27 3.67 26.23
N THR A 7 62.36 2.86 26.75
CA THR A 7 61.58 1.93 25.93
C THR A 7 60.20 2.52 25.70
N LEU A 8 60.06 3.10 24.51
CA LEU A 8 58.82 3.48 23.85
C LEU A 8 58.10 2.18 23.41
N CYS A 9 56.83 1.97 23.75
CA CYS A 9 56.01 1.00 23.04
C CYS A 9 54.65 1.61 22.70
N LEU A 10 54.36 1.52 21.40
CA LEU A 10 53.38 2.29 20.65
C LEU A 10 51.93 2.02 21.08
N SER A 11 51.18 3.11 21.09
CA SER A 11 49.72 3.18 20.99
C SER A 11 49.20 2.39 19.78
N PHE A 12 48.34 1.40 20.03
CA PHE A 12 47.50 0.75 19.01
C PHE A 12 46.33 1.70 18.67
N ALA A 13 46.55 2.60 17.71
CA ALA A 13 45.53 3.50 17.20
C ALA A 13 44.77 2.84 16.03
N VAL A 14 43.52 2.46 16.31
CA VAL A 14 42.33 2.39 15.45
C VAL A 14 42.56 2.43 13.92
N LEU A 15 42.46 1.27 13.26
CA LEU A 15 42.31 1.13 11.79
C LEU A 15 40.85 0.92 11.35
N LEU A 16 39.87 1.30 12.18
CA LEU A 16 38.43 1.14 11.89
C LEU A 16 37.87 2.17 10.89
N GLY A 17 38.66 3.18 10.49
CA GLY A 17 38.17 4.33 9.72
C GLY A 17 38.01 4.12 8.20
N SER A 18 38.91 3.39 7.52
CA SER A 18 38.92 3.31 6.05
C SER A 18 37.99 2.23 5.48
N VAL A 19 37.90 1.08 6.15
CA VAL A 19 37.05 -0.06 5.71
C VAL A 19 35.55 0.28 5.81
N GLY A 20 35.14 0.97 6.89
CA GLY A 20 33.75 1.38 7.08
C GLY A 20 33.24 2.37 6.03
N VAL A 21 34.10 3.26 5.55
CA VAL A 21 33.76 4.24 4.50
C VAL A 21 33.62 3.55 3.14
N SER A 22 34.51 2.61 2.80
CA SER A 22 34.45 1.85 1.54
C SER A 22 33.19 0.97 1.47
N MET A 23 32.88 0.21 2.53
CA MET A 23 31.68 -0.65 2.56
C MET A 23 30.38 0.17 2.43
N SER A 24 30.34 1.38 2.99
CA SER A 24 29.19 2.28 2.84
C SER A 24 29.03 2.80 1.40
N ALA A 25 30.14 3.04 0.69
CA ALA A 25 30.12 3.51 -0.70
C ALA A 25 29.69 2.38 -1.65
N ASP A 26 30.17 1.17 -1.43
CA ASP A 26 29.85 0.01 -2.26
C ASP A 26 28.38 -0.43 -2.10
N PHE A 27 27.80 -0.33 -0.89
CA PHE A 27 26.37 -0.58 -0.71
C PHE A 27 25.50 0.49 -1.39
N ARG A 28 25.91 1.77 -1.34
CA ARG A 28 25.20 2.85 -2.07
C ARG A 28 25.15 2.57 -3.57
N ASN A 29 26.19 1.98 -4.15
CA ASN A 29 26.21 1.60 -5.56
C ASN A 29 25.15 0.51 -5.86
N CYS A 30 25.03 -0.51 -5.01
CA CYS A 30 23.95 -1.52 -5.11
C CYS A 30 22.56 -0.86 -5.14
N GLU A 31 22.26 0.03 -4.18
CA GLU A 31 20.95 0.70 -4.14
C GLU A 31 20.72 1.64 -5.32
N GLN A 32 21.77 2.32 -5.78
CA GLN A 32 21.68 3.23 -6.91
C GLN A 32 21.33 2.46 -8.20
N GLU A 33 22.01 1.35 -8.48
CA GLU A 33 21.71 0.54 -9.65
C GLU A 33 20.31 -0.09 -9.57
N TYR A 34 19.87 -0.51 -8.38
CA TYR A 34 18.49 -0.95 -8.16
C TYR A 34 17.48 0.17 -8.47
N LYS A 35 17.72 1.40 -7.99
CA LYS A 35 16.85 2.57 -8.26
C LYS A 35 16.81 2.95 -9.74
N LYS A 36 17.94 2.80 -10.45
CA LYS A 36 18.04 2.99 -11.90
C LYS A 36 17.41 1.84 -12.69
N LYS A 37 16.94 0.77 -12.04
CA LYS A 37 16.45 -0.48 -12.66
C LYS A 37 17.51 -1.21 -13.47
N ASN A 38 18.79 -0.97 -13.21
CA ASN A 38 19.88 -1.76 -13.76
C ASN A 38 20.05 -3.04 -12.93
N TYR A 39 19.07 -3.94 -13.03
CA TYR A 39 18.94 -5.05 -12.11
C TYR A 39 20.05 -6.10 -12.25
N ASN A 40 20.65 -6.26 -13.44
CA ASN A 40 21.83 -7.12 -13.61
C ASN A 40 23.01 -6.64 -12.74
N ALA A 41 23.33 -5.34 -12.81
CA ALA A 41 24.37 -4.76 -11.98
C ALA A 41 23.98 -4.75 -10.50
N ALA A 42 22.72 -4.42 -10.19
CA ALA A 42 22.21 -4.41 -8.83
C ALA A 42 22.29 -5.80 -8.19
N ALA A 43 21.90 -6.88 -8.86
CA ALA A 43 21.98 -8.23 -8.33
C ALA A 43 23.42 -8.59 -7.94
N ARG A 44 24.38 -8.33 -8.83
CA ARG A 44 25.81 -8.58 -8.56
C ARG A 44 26.33 -7.75 -7.40
N LEU A 45 26.01 -6.45 -7.36
CA LEU A 45 26.50 -5.53 -6.34
C LEU A 45 25.84 -5.78 -4.98
N CYS A 46 24.56 -6.15 -4.94
CA CYS A 46 23.81 -6.34 -3.71
C CYS A 46 24.07 -7.70 -3.05
N LEU A 47 24.45 -8.73 -3.81
CA LEU A 47 24.72 -10.08 -3.30
C LEU A 47 25.65 -10.13 -2.08
N PRO A 48 26.88 -9.57 -2.12
CA PRO A 48 27.79 -9.64 -0.98
C PRO A 48 27.21 -8.98 0.27
N PHE A 49 26.49 -7.86 0.13
CA PHE A 49 25.85 -7.19 1.27
C PHE A 49 24.70 -8.02 1.85
N ALA A 50 23.93 -8.67 0.99
CA ALA A 50 22.83 -9.52 1.43
C ALA A 50 23.33 -10.76 2.18
N GLU A 51 24.44 -11.35 1.73
CA GLU A 51 25.13 -12.45 2.41
C GLU A 51 25.69 -12.01 3.77
N GLN A 52 26.18 -10.77 3.88
CA GLN A 52 26.60 -10.16 5.14
C GLN A 52 25.44 -9.70 6.04
N GLY A 53 24.19 -9.98 5.67
CA GLY A 53 23.04 -9.71 6.51
C GLY A 53 22.35 -8.37 6.26
N ASN A 54 22.76 -7.55 5.29
CA ASN A 54 22.09 -6.27 5.04
C ASN A 54 20.63 -6.49 4.60
N ALA A 55 19.67 -6.13 5.45
CA ALA A 55 18.25 -6.39 5.22
C ALA A 55 17.69 -5.71 3.95
N THR A 56 18.20 -4.53 3.58
CA THR A 56 17.78 -3.81 2.37
C THR A 56 18.28 -4.53 1.11
N ALA A 57 19.54 -4.97 1.10
CA ALA A 57 20.11 -5.77 0.01
C ALA A 57 19.37 -7.10 -0.15
N GLN A 58 19.10 -7.79 0.96
CA GLN A 58 18.28 -9.02 0.98
C GLN A 58 16.89 -8.75 0.40
N LYS A 59 16.20 -7.69 0.84
CA LYS A 59 14.89 -7.29 0.30
C LYS A 59 14.95 -6.99 -1.20
N ASN A 60 15.99 -6.31 -1.68
CA ASN A 60 16.17 -6.00 -3.11
C ASN A 60 16.40 -7.27 -3.94
N LEU A 61 17.25 -8.20 -3.50
CA LEU A 61 17.42 -9.50 -4.14
C LEU A 61 16.12 -10.31 -4.12
N GLY A 62 15.39 -10.28 -3.01
CA GLY A 62 14.06 -10.89 -2.92
C GLY A 62 13.13 -10.42 -4.04
N PHE A 63 13.10 -9.11 -4.31
CA PHE A 63 12.33 -8.56 -5.43
C PHE A 63 12.87 -8.99 -6.80
N MET A 64 14.19 -8.92 -7.01
CA MET A 64 14.81 -9.31 -8.28
C MET A 64 14.49 -10.76 -8.64
N TYR A 65 14.65 -11.69 -7.69
CA TYR A 65 14.27 -13.09 -7.89
C TYR A 65 12.76 -13.31 -8.02
N HIS A 66 11.92 -12.53 -7.31
CA HIS A 66 10.47 -12.65 -7.42
C HIS A 66 9.98 -12.23 -8.82
N ASN A 67 10.57 -11.20 -9.41
CA ASN A 67 10.14 -10.67 -10.69
C ASN A 67 10.89 -11.26 -11.90
N GLY A 68 12.07 -11.85 -11.69
CA GLY A 68 12.98 -12.18 -12.78
C GLY A 68 13.74 -10.96 -13.33
N ASP A 69 13.91 -9.93 -12.50
CA ASP A 69 14.56 -8.68 -12.87
C ASP A 69 16.08 -8.82 -12.69
N GLY A 70 16.82 -8.93 -13.80
CA GLY A 70 18.29 -9.05 -13.78
C GLY A 70 18.85 -10.39 -13.28
N VAL A 71 17.97 -11.34 -12.95
CA VAL A 71 18.24 -12.73 -12.59
C VAL A 71 17.07 -13.59 -13.09
N SER A 72 17.27 -14.89 -13.26
CA SER A 72 16.14 -15.79 -13.54
C SER A 72 15.12 -15.77 -12.40
N GLN A 73 13.82 -15.72 -12.73
CA GLN A 73 12.76 -15.74 -11.73
C GLN A 73 12.82 -17.04 -10.92
N ASP A 74 12.84 -16.89 -9.59
CA ASP A 74 12.84 -18.01 -8.67
C ASP A 74 12.16 -17.60 -7.36
N TYR A 75 10.93 -18.07 -7.16
CA TYR A 75 10.17 -17.78 -5.95
C TYR A 75 10.77 -18.42 -4.69
N LYS A 76 11.47 -19.55 -4.77
CA LYS A 76 12.11 -20.15 -3.58
C LYS A 76 13.27 -19.28 -3.12
N THR A 77 14.09 -18.81 -4.05
CA THR A 77 15.20 -17.90 -3.74
C THR A 77 14.70 -16.53 -3.28
N ALA A 78 13.65 -15.99 -3.91
CA ALA A 78 12.99 -14.77 -3.43
C ALA A 78 12.50 -14.92 -1.98
N MET A 79 11.86 -16.05 -1.66
CA MET A 79 11.36 -16.33 -0.32
C MET A 79 12.49 -16.40 0.70
N LYS A 80 13.62 -17.04 0.37
CA LYS A 80 14.82 -17.10 1.23
C LYS A 80 15.27 -15.68 1.60
N TRP A 81 15.44 -14.81 0.61
CA TRP A 81 15.91 -13.45 0.83
C TRP A 81 14.90 -12.59 1.59
N PHE A 82 13.61 -12.64 1.24
CA PHE A 82 12.60 -11.93 2.01
C PHE A 82 12.51 -12.42 3.45
N ARG A 83 12.65 -13.74 3.71
CA ARG A 83 12.65 -14.29 5.06
C ARG A 83 13.81 -13.79 5.90
N LEU A 84 15.02 -13.69 5.32
CA LEU A 84 16.17 -13.14 6.03
C LEU A 84 15.94 -11.66 6.40
N ALA A 85 15.48 -10.84 5.46
CA ALA A 85 15.20 -9.42 5.72
C ALA A 85 14.03 -9.25 6.72
N ALA A 86 12.99 -10.07 6.60
CA ALA A 86 11.79 -10.00 7.45
C ALA A 86 12.08 -10.37 8.91
N LYS A 87 12.97 -11.34 9.14
CA LYS A 87 13.45 -11.73 10.49
C LYS A 87 14.21 -10.60 11.18
N GLN A 88 14.83 -9.70 10.41
CA GLN A 88 15.50 -8.50 10.91
C GLN A 88 14.55 -7.32 11.13
N GLY A 89 13.23 -7.52 10.98
CA GLY A 89 12.24 -6.47 11.14
C GLY A 89 11.96 -5.65 9.88
N HIS A 90 12.58 -5.93 8.72
CA HIS A 90 12.36 -5.10 7.53
C HIS A 90 10.89 -5.17 7.05
N ALA A 91 10.13 -4.08 7.27
CA ALA A 91 8.68 -4.05 7.10
C ALA A 91 8.21 -4.44 5.68
N THR A 92 8.85 -3.92 4.63
CA THR A 92 8.52 -4.30 3.23
C THR A 92 8.78 -5.79 2.96
N ALA A 93 9.85 -6.36 3.51
CA ALA A 93 10.13 -7.78 3.34
C ALA A 93 9.11 -8.65 4.10
N GLN A 94 8.70 -8.24 5.31
CA GLN A 94 7.60 -8.89 6.04
C GLN A 94 6.30 -8.88 5.22
N TYR A 95 5.94 -7.73 4.63
CA TYR A 95 4.76 -7.64 3.77
C TYR A 95 4.84 -8.60 2.57
N ASN A 96 5.97 -8.63 1.87
CA ASN A 96 6.15 -9.51 0.69
C ASN A 96 6.20 -10.98 1.07
N LEU A 97 6.82 -11.33 2.20
CA LEU A 97 6.80 -12.69 2.70
C LEU A 97 5.37 -13.14 3.00
N GLY A 98 4.54 -12.27 3.59
CA GLY A 98 3.11 -12.52 3.76
C GLY A 98 2.37 -12.72 2.43
N LEU A 99 2.67 -11.92 1.40
CA LEU A 99 2.11 -12.12 0.06
C LEU A 99 2.50 -13.48 -0.54
N MET A 100 3.74 -13.93 -0.36
CA MET A 100 4.20 -15.21 -0.86
C MET A 100 3.46 -16.38 -0.21
N TYR A 101 3.24 -16.34 1.11
CA TYR A 101 2.40 -17.32 1.80
C TYR A 101 0.94 -17.25 1.36
N ARG A 102 0.36 -16.07 1.19
CA ARG A 102 -1.03 -15.92 0.73
C ARG A 102 -1.26 -16.50 -0.66
N ASN A 103 -0.27 -16.37 -1.54
CA ASN A 103 -0.39 -16.76 -2.95
C ASN A 103 0.24 -18.14 -3.26
N GLY A 104 0.82 -18.81 -2.26
CA GLY A 104 1.53 -20.09 -2.47
C GLY A 104 2.75 -19.98 -3.39
N ARG A 105 3.45 -18.83 -3.40
CA ARG A 105 4.61 -18.60 -4.28
C ARG A 105 5.91 -18.98 -3.56
N GLY A 106 6.60 -20.00 -4.05
CA GLY A 106 7.85 -20.49 -3.45
C GLY A 106 7.65 -21.26 -2.13
N VAL A 107 6.41 -21.40 -1.67
CA VAL A 107 5.97 -22.12 -0.46
C VAL A 107 4.52 -22.56 -0.64
N PRO A 108 4.05 -23.63 0.02
CA PRO A 108 2.62 -23.93 0.09
C PRO A 108 1.82 -22.72 0.62
N GLN A 109 0.60 -22.55 0.10
CA GLN A 109 -0.27 -21.47 0.53
C GLN A 109 -0.63 -21.62 2.02
N ASP A 110 -0.45 -20.54 2.79
CA ASP A 110 -0.79 -20.48 4.21
C ASP A 110 -1.22 -19.06 4.60
N ASN A 111 -2.53 -18.84 4.59
CA ASN A 111 -3.10 -17.53 4.94
C ASN A 111 -2.90 -17.17 6.42
N LYS A 112 -2.81 -18.15 7.34
CA LYS A 112 -2.58 -17.86 8.77
C LYS A 112 -1.17 -17.32 8.97
N THR A 113 -0.18 -17.89 8.28
CA THR A 113 1.18 -17.37 8.29
C THR A 113 1.29 -16.03 7.56
N ALA A 114 0.54 -15.83 6.48
CA ALA A 114 0.45 -14.52 5.82
C ALA A 114 -0.02 -13.41 6.78
N VAL A 115 -1.08 -13.66 7.56
CA VAL A 115 -1.59 -12.72 8.57
C VAL A 115 -0.52 -12.36 9.59
N LYS A 116 0.25 -13.33 10.09
CA LYS A 116 1.32 -13.07 11.06
C LYS A 116 2.35 -12.09 10.51
N TRP A 117 2.82 -12.31 9.29
CA TRP A 117 3.79 -11.43 8.65
C TRP A 117 3.23 -10.06 8.31
N TRP A 118 1.99 -10.00 7.84
CA TRP A 118 1.32 -8.72 7.58
C TRP A 118 1.06 -7.92 8.85
N LYS A 119 0.76 -8.57 9.98
CA LYS A 119 0.64 -7.90 11.28
C LYS A 119 1.93 -7.17 11.64
N LEU A 120 3.08 -7.84 11.54
CA LEU A 120 4.38 -7.22 11.80
C LEU A 120 4.66 -6.03 10.87
N ALA A 121 4.35 -6.15 9.58
CA ALA A 121 4.53 -5.05 8.62
C ALA A 121 3.57 -3.88 8.91
N ALA A 122 2.32 -4.18 9.29
CA ALA A 122 1.29 -3.21 9.55
C ALA A 122 1.55 -2.40 10.83
N GLU A 123 2.09 -3.05 11.87
CA GLU A 123 2.55 -2.41 13.11
C GLU A 123 3.67 -1.39 12.85
N GLN A 124 4.44 -1.58 11.78
CA GLN A 124 5.48 -0.65 11.33
C GLN A 124 4.99 0.40 10.32
N GLY A 125 3.68 0.52 10.08
CA GLY A 125 3.14 1.58 9.23
C GLY A 125 3.02 1.22 7.74
N VAL A 126 3.22 -0.05 7.33
CA VAL A 126 3.01 -0.44 5.93
C VAL A 126 1.52 -0.38 5.59
N ALA A 127 1.09 0.71 4.96
CA ALA A 127 -0.32 1.02 4.72
C ALA A 127 -1.07 -0.09 3.95
N VAL A 128 -0.42 -0.74 2.98
CA VAL A 128 -1.03 -1.86 2.24
C VAL A 128 -1.21 -3.10 3.12
N ALA A 129 -0.30 -3.35 4.07
CA ALA A 129 -0.45 -4.44 5.04
C ALA A 129 -1.58 -4.13 6.03
N GLN A 130 -1.68 -2.89 6.50
CA GLN A 130 -2.80 -2.41 7.33
C GLN A 130 -4.13 -2.58 6.60
N TYR A 131 -4.24 -2.14 5.34
CA TYR A 131 -5.44 -2.33 4.53
C TYR A 131 -5.81 -3.81 4.36
N ASN A 132 -4.83 -4.66 4.06
CA ASN A 132 -5.06 -6.09 3.87
C ASN A 132 -5.53 -6.76 5.16
N LEU A 133 -4.95 -6.44 6.31
CA LEU A 133 -5.44 -6.93 7.61
C LEU A 133 -6.85 -6.44 7.89
N GLY A 134 -7.14 -5.16 7.62
CA GLY A 134 -8.49 -4.61 7.73
C GLY A 134 -9.50 -5.43 6.92
N THR A 135 -9.13 -5.81 5.70
CA THR A 135 -9.95 -6.65 4.83
C THR A 135 -10.15 -8.05 5.40
N MET A 136 -9.08 -8.68 5.90
CA MET A 136 -9.17 -10.03 6.46
C MET A 136 -10.07 -10.08 7.70
N TYR A 137 -9.95 -9.11 8.61
CA TYR A 137 -10.84 -9.01 9.77
C TYR A 137 -12.27 -8.66 9.38
N ALA A 138 -12.50 -7.82 8.36
CA ALA A 138 -13.85 -7.49 7.91
C ALA A 138 -14.58 -8.69 7.29
N ASN A 139 -13.83 -9.59 6.63
CA ASN A 139 -14.39 -10.76 5.95
C ASN A 139 -14.40 -12.02 6.80
N GLY A 140 -13.58 -12.10 7.86
CA GLY A 140 -13.32 -13.35 8.56
C GLY A 140 -12.39 -14.30 7.78
N ASP A 141 -11.56 -13.77 6.89
CA ASP A 141 -10.67 -14.57 6.04
C ASP A 141 -9.45 -15.02 6.86
N SER A 142 -9.40 -16.29 7.28
CA SER A 142 -8.28 -16.89 8.06
C SER A 142 -8.05 -16.30 9.46
N VAL A 143 -8.89 -15.36 9.87
CA VAL A 143 -9.05 -14.81 11.23
C VAL A 143 -10.56 -14.72 11.53
N SER A 144 -10.96 -14.74 12.80
CA SER A 144 -12.36 -14.49 13.14
C SER A 144 -12.78 -13.09 12.68
N GLN A 145 -13.99 -12.98 12.15
CA GLN A 145 -14.53 -11.69 11.71
C GLN A 145 -14.62 -10.72 12.89
N ASP A 146 -14.10 -9.51 12.72
CA ASP A 146 -14.13 -8.45 13.73
C ASP A 146 -14.07 -7.08 13.04
N TYR A 147 -15.24 -6.45 12.94
CA TYR A 147 -15.35 -5.11 12.36
C TYR A 147 -14.64 -4.02 13.17
N LYS A 148 -14.54 -4.14 14.49
CA LYS A 148 -13.82 -3.14 15.30
C LYS A 148 -12.32 -3.19 14.99
N THR A 149 -11.77 -4.38 14.92
CA THR A 149 -10.36 -4.57 14.53
C THR A 149 -10.12 -4.18 13.07
N ALA A 150 -11.03 -4.52 12.16
CA ALA A 150 -10.96 -4.09 10.76
C ALA A 150 -10.92 -2.55 10.65
N MET A 151 -11.81 -1.86 11.36
CA MET A 151 -11.86 -0.40 11.38
C MET A 151 -10.58 0.22 11.91
N LYS A 152 -9.98 -0.34 12.97
CA LYS A 152 -8.68 0.11 13.50
C LYS A 152 -7.61 0.07 12.42
N TRP A 153 -7.49 -1.04 11.69
CA TRP A 153 -6.50 -1.18 10.63
C TRP A 153 -6.77 -0.27 9.42
N TYR A 154 -8.03 -0.15 9.00
CA TYR A 154 -8.38 0.77 7.92
C TYR A 154 -8.12 2.23 8.29
N ARG A 155 -8.36 2.66 9.53
CA ARG A 155 -8.02 4.02 10.00
C ARG A 155 -6.53 4.31 9.89
N LEU A 156 -5.68 3.35 10.25
CA LEU A 156 -4.23 3.49 10.10
C LEU A 156 -3.83 3.62 8.63
N ALA A 157 -4.33 2.74 7.76
CA ALA A 157 -4.05 2.80 6.33
C ALA A 157 -4.57 4.11 5.69
N ALA A 158 -5.75 4.55 6.09
CA ALA A 158 -6.38 5.78 5.63
C ALA A 158 -5.61 7.04 6.05
N LYS A 159 -5.00 7.04 7.24
CA LYS A 159 -4.12 8.13 7.72
C LYS A 159 -2.88 8.29 6.84
N HIS A 160 -2.41 7.20 6.23
CA HIS A 160 -1.34 7.20 5.23
C HIS A 160 -1.84 7.44 3.79
N GLY A 161 -3.10 7.89 3.63
CA GLY A 161 -3.66 8.23 2.32
C GLY A 161 -4.08 7.01 1.48
N TYR A 162 -4.28 5.82 2.06
CA TYR A 162 -4.70 4.66 1.27
C TYR A 162 -6.19 4.77 0.88
N ALA A 163 -6.47 5.20 -0.35
CA ALA A 163 -7.83 5.49 -0.82
C ALA A 163 -8.82 4.32 -0.67
N SER A 164 -8.39 3.07 -0.87
CA SER A 164 -9.27 1.90 -0.67
C SER A 164 -9.64 1.70 0.81
N ALA A 165 -8.74 2.03 1.74
CA ALA A 165 -9.05 1.98 3.17
C ALA A 165 -10.05 3.08 3.56
N GLN A 166 -9.90 4.28 3.00
CA GLN A 166 -10.86 5.38 3.17
C GLN A 166 -12.24 4.99 2.60
N ASN A 167 -12.30 4.38 1.42
CA ASN A 167 -13.55 3.84 0.88
C ASN A 167 -14.19 2.81 1.83
N ASN A 168 -13.40 1.89 2.37
CA ASN A 168 -13.92 0.85 3.26
C ASN A 168 -14.40 1.44 4.60
N LEU A 169 -13.72 2.46 5.14
CA LEU A 169 -14.25 3.22 6.29
C LEU A 169 -15.59 3.86 5.96
N GLY A 170 -15.71 4.48 4.78
CA GLY A 170 -16.98 5.03 4.31
C GLY A 170 -18.09 3.98 4.30
N GLN A 171 -17.80 2.76 3.83
CA GLN A 171 -18.77 1.66 3.83
C GLN A 171 -19.14 1.21 5.24
N MET A 172 -18.18 1.09 6.14
CA MET A 172 -18.44 0.69 7.52
C MET A 172 -19.33 1.70 8.24
N TYR A 173 -19.07 3.00 8.09
CA TYR A 173 -19.94 4.05 8.63
C TYR A 173 -21.33 4.05 7.98
N ARG A 174 -21.41 3.79 6.66
CA ARG A 174 -22.70 3.72 5.95
C ARG A 174 -23.55 2.54 6.43
N ARG A 175 -22.94 1.42 6.82
CA ARG A 175 -23.63 0.19 7.23
C ARG A 175 -23.81 0.04 8.75
N GLY A 176 -23.01 0.75 9.54
CA GLY A 176 -22.91 0.51 10.98
C GLY A 176 -22.04 -0.70 11.34
N ASP A 177 -21.12 -1.11 10.45
CA ASP A 177 -20.26 -2.28 10.68
C ASP A 177 -19.17 -1.92 11.70
N GLY A 178 -19.30 -2.39 12.94
CA GLY A 178 -18.34 -2.13 14.02
C GLY A 178 -18.33 -0.67 14.53
N VAL A 179 -19.30 0.14 14.11
CA VAL A 179 -19.49 1.53 14.52
C VAL A 179 -20.98 1.90 14.45
N ILE A 180 -21.42 2.95 15.15
CA ILE A 180 -22.75 3.51 14.94
C ILE A 180 -22.85 4.02 13.50
N GLN A 181 -23.95 3.70 12.81
CA GLN A 181 -24.20 4.15 11.45
C GLN A 181 -24.18 5.68 11.38
N ASP A 182 -23.42 6.23 10.44
CA ASP A 182 -23.30 7.67 10.23
C ASP A 182 -23.04 7.97 8.74
N TYR A 183 -24.07 8.40 8.05
CA TYR A 183 -23.99 8.75 6.63
C TYR A 183 -23.13 9.99 6.36
N MET A 184 -23.09 10.96 7.27
CA MET A 184 -22.27 12.16 7.09
C MET A 184 -20.78 11.80 7.17
N THR A 185 -20.42 10.95 8.13
CA THR A 185 -19.03 10.46 8.24
C THR A 185 -18.68 9.54 7.07
N ALA A 186 -19.61 8.72 6.59
CA ALA A 186 -19.42 7.94 5.38
C ALA A 186 -19.11 8.83 4.16
N MET A 187 -19.88 9.91 3.97
CA MET A 187 -19.66 10.89 2.91
C MET A 187 -18.26 11.52 2.96
N LYS A 188 -17.80 11.91 4.15
CA LYS A 188 -16.45 12.48 4.34
C LYS A 188 -15.36 11.50 3.88
N TRP A 189 -15.47 10.23 4.29
CA TRP A 189 -14.50 9.20 3.89
C TRP A 189 -14.54 8.87 2.40
N TYR A 190 -15.74 8.78 1.81
CA TYR A 190 -15.85 8.56 0.37
C TYR A 190 -15.29 9.73 -0.43
N ARG A 191 -15.53 10.99 -0.01
CA ARG A 191 -14.96 12.17 -0.68
C ARG A 191 -13.43 12.11 -0.69
N LEU A 192 -12.80 11.83 0.46
CA LEU A 192 -11.34 11.68 0.54
C LEU A 192 -10.79 10.63 -0.44
N ALA A 193 -11.47 9.49 -0.57
CA ALA A 193 -11.08 8.43 -1.50
C ALA A 193 -11.36 8.82 -2.97
N ALA A 194 -12.49 9.47 -3.24
CA ALA A 194 -12.93 9.89 -4.57
C ALA A 194 -12.02 10.97 -5.16
N GLU A 195 -11.54 11.92 -4.32
CA GLU A 195 -10.55 12.94 -4.68
C GLU A 195 -9.16 12.37 -4.99
N GLN A 196 -8.95 11.07 -4.77
CA GLN A 196 -7.76 10.32 -5.17
C GLN A 196 -8.03 9.40 -6.37
N GLY A 197 -9.22 9.51 -6.98
CA GLY A 197 -9.61 8.69 -8.13
C GLY A 197 -10.09 7.29 -7.78
N ASN A 198 -10.49 7.02 -6.52
CA ASN A 198 -11.07 5.72 -6.18
C ASN A 198 -12.49 5.58 -6.77
N ALA A 199 -12.61 4.79 -7.84
CA ALA A 199 -13.86 4.60 -8.58
C ALA A 199 -15.00 4.03 -7.73
N SER A 200 -14.69 3.15 -6.78
CA SER A 200 -15.69 2.59 -5.86
C SER A 200 -16.25 3.67 -4.94
N ALA A 201 -15.40 4.55 -4.41
CA ALA A 201 -15.82 5.67 -3.58
C ALA A 201 -16.62 6.70 -4.38
N GLN A 202 -16.21 6.99 -5.62
CA GLN A 202 -16.97 7.84 -6.55
C GLN A 202 -18.37 7.26 -6.80
N ASN A 203 -18.47 5.97 -7.10
CA ASN A 203 -19.76 5.30 -7.23
C ASN A 203 -20.58 5.36 -5.92
N ASN A 204 -19.95 5.18 -4.77
CA ASN A 204 -20.63 5.27 -3.48
C ASN A 204 -21.15 6.69 -3.21
N LEU A 205 -20.40 7.74 -3.53
CA LEU A 205 -20.89 9.12 -3.47
C LEU A 205 -22.11 9.32 -4.37
N GLY A 206 -22.07 8.79 -5.59
CA GLY A 206 -23.22 8.83 -6.50
C GLY A 206 -24.47 8.21 -5.86
N ALA A 207 -24.31 7.07 -5.18
CA ALA A 207 -25.39 6.42 -4.45
C ALA A 207 -25.89 7.22 -3.24
N MET A 208 -24.99 7.89 -2.53
CA MET A 208 -25.36 8.72 -1.38
C MET A 208 -26.19 9.94 -1.82
N TYR A 209 -25.79 10.63 -2.89
CA TYR A 209 -26.58 11.73 -3.48
C TYR A 209 -27.90 11.24 -4.10
N ASN A 210 -27.91 10.08 -4.77
CA ASN A 210 -29.14 9.52 -5.34
C ASN A 210 -30.18 9.18 -4.26
N ASN A 211 -29.74 8.77 -3.07
CA ASN A 211 -30.64 8.33 -2.01
C ASN A 211 -30.88 9.40 -0.92
N GLY A 212 -30.17 10.54 -0.97
CA GLY A 212 -30.24 11.55 0.09
C GLY A 212 -29.61 11.09 1.42
N ASN A 213 -28.63 10.19 1.38
CA ASN A 213 -28.00 9.65 2.58
C ASN A 213 -26.90 10.59 3.07
N GLY A 214 -27.14 11.29 4.19
CA GLY A 214 -26.17 12.21 4.80
C GLY A 214 -25.94 13.51 4.02
N VAL A 215 -26.69 13.71 2.94
CA VAL A 215 -26.80 14.94 2.12
C VAL A 215 -28.20 15.00 1.51
N PRO A 216 -28.72 16.18 1.14
CA PRO A 216 -29.94 16.26 0.34
C PRO A 216 -29.83 15.44 -0.94
N GLN A 217 -30.94 14.84 -1.38
CA GLN A 217 -30.98 14.10 -2.64
C GLN A 217 -30.68 15.05 -3.80
N ASP A 218 -29.76 14.64 -4.68
CA ASP A 218 -29.36 15.44 -5.83
C ASP A 218 -28.96 14.54 -7.01
N TYR A 219 -29.82 14.46 -8.03
CA TYR A 219 -29.56 13.63 -9.20
C TYR A 219 -28.44 14.18 -10.10
N VAL A 220 -28.17 15.49 -10.08
CA VAL A 220 -27.07 16.09 -10.84
C VAL A 220 -25.73 15.66 -10.25
N TYR A 221 -25.55 15.75 -8.93
CA TYR A 221 -24.34 15.26 -8.27
C TYR A 221 -24.24 13.73 -8.31
N ALA A 222 -25.35 13.01 -8.20
CA ALA A 222 -25.36 11.56 -8.35
C ALA A 222 -24.84 11.15 -9.74
N HIS A 223 -25.37 11.76 -10.79
CA HIS A 223 -24.97 11.53 -12.18
C HIS A 223 -23.53 11.90 -12.42
N MET A 224 -23.11 13.07 -11.95
CA MET A 224 -21.72 13.51 -12.03
C MET A 224 -20.77 12.44 -11.47
N TRP A 225 -21.01 11.95 -10.26
CA TRP A 225 -20.15 10.96 -9.62
C TRP A 225 -20.19 9.59 -10.28
N TYR A 226 -21.37 9.11 -10.70
CA TYR A 226 -21.48 7.86 -11.47
C TYR A 226 -20.76 7.96 -12.82
N ASN A 227 -20.87 9.09 -13.51
CA ASN A 227 -20.21 9.33 -14.79
C ASN A 227 -18.69 9.34 -14.64
N ILE A 228 -18.17 9.98 -13.59
CA ILE A 228 -16.74 9.93 -13.25
C ILE A 228 -16.30 8.48 -12.99
N ALA A 229 -17.02 7.74 -12.14
CA ALA A 229 -16.69 6.35 -11.81
C ALA A 229 -16.74 5.40 -13.03
N ALA A 230 -17.69 5.62 -13.95
CA ALA A 230 -17.83 4.84 -15.18
C ALA A 230 -16.65 5.08 -16.13
N SER A 231 -16.21 6.33 -16.29
CA SER A 231 -15.10 6.70 -17.18
C SER A 231 -13.76 6.06 -16.78
N SER A 232 -13.60 5.65 -15.52
CA SER A 232 -12.39 4.99 -15.06
C SER A 232 -12.30 3.51 -15.48
N GLY A 233 -13.38 2.92 -16.01
CA GLY A 233 -13.47 1.50 -16.40
C GLY A 233 -13.42 0.50 -15.24
N LYS A 234 -13.37 0.95 -13.98
CA LYS A 234 -13.16 0.10 -12.78
C LYS A 234 -14.44 -0.17 -11.98
N SER A 235 -15.54 0.53 -12.28
CA SER A 235 -16.83 0.33 -11.61
C SER A 235 -17.86 -0.19 -12.59
N LYS A 236 -18.09 -1.51 -12.59
CA LYS A 236 -19.07 -2.17 -13.48
C LYS A 236 -20.50 -1.64 -13.30
N ASN A 237 -20.84 -1.21 -12.08
CA ASN A 237 -22.19 -0.75 -11.76
C ASN A 237 -22.39 0.75 -12.00
N ALA A 238 -21.32 1.53 -12.20
CA ALA A 238 -21.44 2.98 -12.30
C ALA A 238 -22.18 3.43 -13.55
N SER A 239 -21.92 2.82 -14.72
CA SER A 239 -22.65 3.12 -15.95
C SER A 239 -24.14 2.80 -15.79
N ASN A 240 -24.47 1.62 -15.27
CA ASN A 240 -25.85 1.23 -15.02
C ASN A 240 -26.56 2.19 -14.06
N ASN A 241 -25.90 2.56 -12.96
CA ASN A 241 -26.45 3.52 -12.00
C ASN A 241 -26.69 4.89 -12.62
N ARG A 242 -25.76 5.38 -13.45
CA ARG A 242 -25.92 6.63 -14.22
C ARG A 242 -27.14 6.54 -15.13
N ASP A 243 -27.23 5.51 -15.95
CA ASP A 243 -28.28 5.36 -16.96
C ASP A 243 -29.68 5.20 -16.32
N ILE A 244 -29.76 4.60 -15.12
CA ILE A 244 -31.00 4.52 -14.34
C ILE A 244 -31.46 5.90 -13.89
N ILE A 245 -30.56 6.75 -13.39
CA ILE A 245 -30.96 8.07 -12.88
C ILE A 245 -31.19 9.10 -13.98
N GLU A 246 -30.59 8.94 -15.16
CA GLU A 246 -30.89 9.80 -16.33
C GLU A 246 -32.38 9.80 -16.66
N LYS A 247 -33.08 8.68 -16.46
CA LYS A 247 -34.54 8.58 -16.63
C LYS A 247 -35.35 9.48 -15.69
N LYS A 248 -34.72 10.02 -14.65
CA LYS A 248 -35.32 10.92 -13.64
C LYS A 248 -34.89 12.37 -13.81
N MET A 249 -34.10 12.68 -14.84
CA MET A 249 -33.46 13.97 -15.04
C MET A 249 -33.94 14.64 -16.34
N SER A 250 -33.95 15.97 -16.37
CA SER A 250 -34.10 16.71 -17.62
C SER A 250 -32.79 16.73 -18.41
N SER A 251 -32.87 16.99 -19.72
CA SER A 251 -31.68 17.15 -20.57
C SER A 251 -30.70 18.20 -20.04
N SER A 252 -31.23 19.31 -19.50
CA SER A 252 -30.40 20.38 -18.88
C SER A 252 -29.68 19.90 -17.61
N GLN A 253 -30.35 19.09 -16.79
CA GLN A 253 -29.72 18.49 -15.60
C GLN A 253 -28.61 17.50 -15.99
N ILE A 254 -28.84 16.68 -17.02
CA ILE A 254 -27.84 15.73 -17.54
C ILE A 254 -26.62 16.50 -18.08
N GLU A 255 -26.84 17.53 -18.89
CA GLU A 255 -25.77 18.37 -19.43
C GLU A 255 -24.96 19.03 -18.30
N THR A 256 -25.64 19.55 -17.27
CA THR A 256 -25.00 20.13 -16.08
C THR A 256 -24.13 19.11 -15.37
N ALA A 257 -24.65 17.90 -15.11
CA ALA A 257 -23.92 16.83 -14.45
C ALA A 257 -22.66 16.40 -15.23
N GLN A 258 -22.78 16.27 -16.56
CA GLN A 258 -21.67 15.93 -17.44
C GLN A 258 -20.60 17.04 -17.50
N ASN A 259 -21.03 18.32 -17.52
CA ASN A 259 -20.13 19.47 -17.43
C ASN A 259 -19.35 19.48 -16.11
N LEU A 260 -20.04 19.25 -14.99
CA LEU A 260 -19.40 19.13 -13.67
C LEU A 260 -18.40 17.96 -13.63
N ALA A 261 -18.77 16.80 -14.19
CA ALA A 261 -17.90 15.63 -14.23
C ALA A 261 -16.60 15.93 -15.01
N ARG A 262 -16.71 16.57 -16.18
CA ARG A 262 -15.56 17.01 -16.98
C ARG A 262 -14.67 17.98 -16.21
N LYS A 263 -15.26 18.96 -15.52
CA LYS A 263 -14.53 19.92 -14.67
C LYS A 263 -13.78 19.20 -13.54
N CYS A 264 -14.41 18.21 -12.91
CA CYS A 264 -13.82 17.40 -11.86
C CYS A 264 -12.64 16.56 -12.36
N VAL A 265 -12.80 15.85 -13.47
CA VAL A 265 -11.71 15.09 -14.10
C VAL A 265 -10.53 16.00 -14.45
N ARG A 266 -10.78 17.17 -15.04
CA ARG A 266 -9.73 18.16 -15.36
C ARG A 266 -8.95 18.62 -14.13
N LYS A 267 -9.61 18.74 -12.97
CA LYS A 267 -9.00 19.08 -11.68
C LYS A 267 -8.38 17.88 -10.96
N LYS A 268 -8.27 16.71 -11.61
CA LYS A 268 -7.85 15.45 -10.97
C LYS A 268 -8.66 15.16 -9.71
N TYR A 269 -9.97 15.37 -9.80
CA TYR A 269 -10.98 15.17 -8.76
C TYR A 269 -10.88 16.08 -7.53
N LYS A 270 -10.00 17.09 -7.53
CA LYS A 270 -9.84 18.00 -6.38
C LYS A 270 -10.96 19.05 -6.31
N GLY A 271 -11.56 19.21 -5.13
CA GLY A 271 -12.61 20.19 -4.91
C GLY A 271 -13.93 19.81 -5.61
N CYS A 272 -14.16 18.50 -5.68
CA CYS A 272 -15.40 17.84 -6.05
C CYS A 272 -15.98 17.19 -4.77
#